data_AF-A0A9E5M139-F1
#
_entry.id   AF-A0A9E5M139-F1
#
_cell.length_a   1.000
_cell.length_b   1.000
_cell.length_c   1.000
_cell.angle_alpha   90.00
_cell.angle_beta   90.00
_cell.angle_gamma   90.00
#
_symmetry.space_group_name_H-M   'P 1'
#
loop_
_entity.id
_entity.type
_entity.pdbx_description
1 polymer ?
#
loop_
_entity_poly.entity_id
_entity_poly.type
_entity_poly.pdbx_seq_one_letter_code
_entity_poly.pdbx_strand_id
1 'polypeptide(L)'
;MPATAEGLPAIRTLISEGISVNVTIIFSVKRYEEVVDAFLGGLEDRIAKNSSITGIHSVASFFVSRVDTEIDARLRSAGHSTELQGRAALANARLAYQHFLSVKNSARWKNLESKGGSLQRPLWASTGVKDPAYPSDLYVTELVAPDTVNTMPESTLIAVRESGNFMGESITQHFDSSRAFLSSLMDMGIDIEEVADKLENEGIDKFIKPWLQLIDAVELLRKK
;
A
#
# COMPACT_ATOMS: atom_id res chain seq x y z
N MET A 1 6.03 9.84 -3.78
CA MET A 1 5.21 10.88 -3.14
C MET A 1 4.39 10.25 -2.03
N PRO A 2 4.51 10.69 -0.77
CA PRO A 2 3.63 10.26 0.30
C PRO A 2 2.15 10.55 -0.02
N ALA A 3 1.27 9.65 0.36
CA ALA A 3 -0.16 9.73 0.18
C ALA A 3 -0.85 10.50 1.31
N THR A 4 -0.20 11.51 1.91
CA THR A 4 -0.89 12.34 2.92
C THR A 4 -2.01 13.14 2.25
N ALA A 5 -2.93 13.70 3.04
CA ALA A 5 -4.01 14.54 2.51
C ALA A 5 -3.47 15.68 1.63
N GLU A 6 -2.37 16.30 2.03
CA GLU A 6 -1.66 17.36 1.30
C GLU A 6 -0.86 16.83 0.10
N GLY A 7 -0.48 15.56 0.13
CA GLY A 7 0.22 14.87 -0.95
C GLY A 7 -0.69 14.55 -2.14
N LEU A 8 -1.99 14.32 -1.91
CA LEU A 8 -2.94 13.94 -2.97
C LEU A 8 -3.05 14.98 -4.11
N PRO A 9 -3.21 16.30 -3.83
CA PRO A 9 -3.20 17.31 -4.91
C PRO A 9 -1.89 17.35 -5.68
N ALA A 10 -0.75 17.14 -4.98
CA ALA A 10 0.56 17.09 -5.62
C ALA A 10 0.70 15.88 -6.55
N ILE A 11 0.22 14.70 -6.13
CA ILE A 11 0.17 13.50 -6.97
C ILE A 11 -0.64 13.75 -8.23
N ARG A 12 -1.85 14.28 -8.12
CA ARG A 12 -2.70 14.63 -9.27
C ARG A 12 -1.99 15.58 -10.22
N THR A 13 -1.35 16.62 -9.68
CA THR A 13 -0.61 17.62 -10.46
C THR A 13 0.53 16.98 -11.25
N LEU A 14 1.38 16.19 -10.59
CA LEU A 14 2.52 15.50 -11.22
C LEU A 14 2.07 14.55 -12.34
N ILE A 15 1.00 13.78 -12.11
CA ILE A 15 0.43 12.91 -13.14
C ILE A 15 -0.09 13.76 -14.33
N SER A 16 -0.74 14.90 -14.05
CA SER A 16 -1.20 15.80 -15.12
C SER A 16 -0.06 16.40 -15.95
N GLU A 17 1.11 16.57 -15.33
CA GLU A 17 2.35 17.04 -15.97
C GLU A 17 3.06 15.93 -16.75
N GLY A 18 2.60 14.69 -16.65
CA GLY A 18 3.16 13.54 -17.37
C GLY A 18 4.27 12.82 -16.61
N ILE A 19 4.41 13.07 -15.30
CA ILE A 19 5.43 12.48 -14.45
C ILE A 19 4.90 11.15 -13.89
N SER A 20 5.69 10.08 -14.03
CA SER A 20 5.38 8.79 -13.40
C SER A 20 5.64 8.85 -11.90
N VAL A 21 4.69 8.41 -11.08
CA VAL A 21 4.74 8.57 -9.62
C VAL A 21 4.62 7.21 -8.92
N ASN A 22 5.57 6.90 -8.03
CA ASN A 22 5.34 5.93 -6.96
C ASN A 22 4.69 6.68 -5.78
N VAL A 23 3.42 6.37 -5.51
CA VAL A 23 2.70 6.87 -4.35
C VAL A 23 3.00 5.95 -3.16
N THR A 24 3.30 6.49 -1.98
CA THR A 24 3.79 5.71 -0.82
C THR A 24 3.13 6.12 0.48
N ILE A 25 3.34 5.35 1.56
CA ILE A 25 2.72 5.57 2.88
C ILE A 25 1.19 5.48 2.80
N ILE A 26 0.68 4.37 2.25
CA ILE A 26 -0.76 4.07 2.22
C ILE A 26 -1.02 2.95 3.23
N PHE A 27 -1.86 3.20 4.22
CA PHE A 27 -2.19 2.23 5.29
C PHE A 27 -3.66 1.83 5.35
N SER A 28 -4.58 2.57 4.75
CA SER A 28 -6.00 2.21 4.70
C SER A 28 -6.54 2.12 3.30
N VAL A 29 -7.62 1.35 3.15
CA VAL A 29 -8.38 1.29 1.89
C VAL A 29 -8.90 2.67 1.56
N LYS A 30 -9.44 3.43 2.52
CA LYS A 30 -9.92 4.80 2.31
C LYS A 30 -8.86 5.68 1.66
N ARG A 31 -7.64 5.70 2.21
CA ARG A 31 -6.54 6.48 1.63
C ARG A 31 -6.15 5.97 0.25
N TYR A 32 -6.20 4.66 0.03
CA TYR A 32 -5.97 4.08 -1.29
C TYR A 32 -7.00 4.56 -2.32
N GLU A 33 -8.29 4.64 -1.98
CA GLU A 33 -9.32 5.16 -2.89
C GLU A 33 -9.02 6.61 -3.31
N GLU A 34 -8.61 7.44 -2.35
CA GLU A 34 -8.24 8.84 -2.61
C GLU A 34 -6.99 8.95 -3.51
N VAL A 35 -6.01 8.06 -3.33
CA VAL A 35 -4.83 7.97 -4.20
C VAL A 35 -5.21 7.60 -5.63
N VAL A 36 -6.10 6.62 -5.80
CA VAL A 36 -6.58 6.20 -7.11
C VAL A 36 -7.38 7.31 -7.78
N ASP A 37 -8.23 8.03 -7.03
CA ASP A 37 -8.96 9.18 -7.54
C ASP A 37 -8.01 10.29 -8.01
N ALA A 38 -6.98 10.62 -7.22
CA ALA A 38 -5.96 11.60 -7.59
C ALA A 38 -5.20 11.19 -8.87
N PHE A 39 -4.88 9.90 -9.01
CA PHE A 39 -4.24 9.36 -10.20
C PHE A 39 -5.13 9.49 -11.45
N LEU A 40 -6.37 9.01 -11.40
CA LEU A 40 -7.30 9.08 -12.52
C LEU A 40 -7.60 10.54 -12.89
N GLY A 41 -7.82 11.40 -11.88
CA GLY A 41 -8.01 12.83 -12.07
C GLY A 41 -6.82 13.52 -12.73
N GLY A 42 -5.59 13.10 -12.43
CA GLY A 42 -4.39 13.65 -13.07
C GLY A 42 -4.32 13.28 -14.56
N LEU A 43 -4.69 12.05 -14.92
CA LEU A 43 -4.77 11.64 -16.33
C LEU A 43 -5.86 12.41 -17.07
N GLU A 44 -7.02 12.61 -16.43
CA GLU A 44 -8.14 13.38 -16.96
C GLU A 44 -7.76 14.85 -17.22
N ASP A 45 -7.09 15.50 -16.25
CA ASP A 45 -6.60 16.86 -16.38
C ASP A 45 -5.61 17.00 -17.55
N ARG A 46 -4.78 15.98 -17.76
CA ARG A 46 -3.82 15.97 -18.87
C ARG A 46 -4.51 15.87 -20.23
N ILE A 47 -5.52 15.00 -20.35
CA ILE A 47 -6.33 14.89 -21.56
C ILE A 47 -7.05 16.22 -21.83
N ALA A 48 -7.59 16.88 -20.80
CA ALA A 48 -8.24 18.18 -20.94
C ALA A 48 -7.28 19.27 -21.49
N LYS A 49 -5.97 19.12 -21.27
CA LYS A 49 -4.90 19.96 -21.85
C LYS A 49 -4.42 19.45 -23.23
N ASN A 50 -5.16 18.56 -23.89
CA ASN A 50 -4.82 17.92 -25.17
C ASN A 50 -3.44 17.23 -25.18
N SER A 51 -2.97 16.76 -24.02
CA SER A 51 -1.68 16.09 -23.88
C SER A 51 -1.85 14.57 -23.79
N SER A 52 -0.92 13.82 -24.37
CA SER A 52 -0.94 12.35 -24.33
C SER A 52 -0.72 11.81 -22.92
N ILE A 53 -1.48 10.79 -22.55
CA ILE A 53 -1.31 10.04 -21.29
C ILE A 53 -0.50 8.73 -21.46
N THR A 54 -0.06 8.43 -22.68
CA THR A 54 0.78 7.25 -22.96
C THR A 54 2.14 7.37 -22.26
N GLY A 55 2.60 6.27 -21.68
CA GLY A 55 3.90 6.19 -21.00
C GLY A 55 3.93 6.77 -19.59
N ILE A 56 2.79 7.23 -19.06
CA ILE A 56 2.66 7.60 -17.65
C ILE A 56 2.36 6.34 -16.85
N HIS A 57 3.24 5.99 -15.93
CA HIS A 57 3.10 4.83 -15.05
C HIS A 57 3.00 5.26 -13.59
N SER A 58 2.24 4.49 -12.81
CA SER A 58 2.16 4.71 -11.37
C SER A 58 1.98 3.40 -10.63
N VAL A 59 2.44 3.39 -9.38
CA VAL A 59 2.19 2.33 -8.41
C VAL A 59 1.73 2.97 -7.10
N ALA A 60 0.84 2.29 -6.38
CA ALA A 60 0.34 2.70 -5.08
C ALA A 60 0.88 1.77 -4.01
N SER A 61 1.92 2.22 -3.30
CA SER A 61 2.63 1.44 -2.28
C SER A 61 1.84 1.36 -0.99
N PHE A 62 1.08 0.28 -0.86
CA PHE A 62 0.26 -0.10 0.28
C PHE A 62 1.07 -0.90 1.30
N PHE A 63 1.19 -0.38 2.52
CA PHE A 63 2.06 -0.93 3.54
C PHE A 63 1.37 -2.06 4.32
N VAL A 64 2.06 -3.18 4.46
CA VAL A 64 1.49 -4.41 5.03
C VAL A 64 1.93 -4.61 6.49
N SER A 65 3.17 -5.06 6.74
CA SER A 65 3.58 -5.58 8.07
C SER A 65 3.43 -4.63 9.26
N ARG A 66 3.44 -3.31 9.03
CA ARG A 66 3.27 -2.31 10.11
C ARG A 66 1.86 -2.34 10.72
N VAL A 67 0.86 -2.74 9.94
CA VAL A 67 -0.53 -2.85 10.40
C VAL A 67 -0.64 -3.96 11.44
N ASP A 68 -0.13 -5.16 11.15
CA ASP A 68 -0.14 -6.26 12.12
C ASP A 68 0.72 -5.93 13.35
N THR A 69 1.87 -5.27 13.19
CA THR A 69 2.69 -4.86 14.33
C THR A 69 1.90 -4.02 15.35
N GLU A 70 1.11 -3.06 14.87
CA GLU A 70 0.27 -2.19 15.72
C GLU A 70 -0.95 -2.94 16.26
N ILE A 71 -1.69 -3.65 15.41
CA ILE A 71 -2.94 -4.32 15.81
C ILE A 71 -2.66 -5.49 16.75
N ASP A 72 -1.61 -6.28 16.51
CA ASP A 72 -1.22 -7.38 17.39
C ASP A 72 -0.81 -6.86 18.77
N ALA A 73 -0.19 -5.67 18.85
CA ALA A 73 0.12 -5.02 20.12
C ALA A 73 -1.16 -4.61 20.87
N ARG A 74 -2.17 -4.08 20.17
CA ARG A 74 -3.48 -3.75 20.75
C ARG A 74 -4.22 -5.00 21.23
N LEU A 75 -4.26 -6.05 20.39
CA LEU A 75 -4.86 -7.35 20.72
C LEU A 75 -4.22 -7.97 21.97
N ARG A 76 -2.88 -7.98 22.06
CA ARG A 76 -2.15 -8.47 23.24
C ARG A 76 -2.47 -7.66 24.49
N SER A 77 -2.47 -6.33 24.38
CA SER A 77 -2.71 -5.44 25.52
C SER A 77 -4.14 -5.56 26.07
N ALA A 78 -5.11 -5.86 25.21
CA ALA A 78 -6.50 -6.10 25.58
C ALA A 78 -6.79 -7.56 26.01
N GLY A 79 -5.80 -8.45 25.96
CA GLY A 79 -5.97 -9.86 26.35
C GLY A 79 -6.79 -10.70 25.38
N HIS A 80 -6.89 -10.30 24.11
CA HIS A 80 -7.57 -11.07 23.07
C HIS A 80 -6.76 -12.30 22.62
N SER A 81 -7.43 -13.26 21.97
CA SER A 81 -6.81 -14.50 21.48
C SER A 81 -5.65 -14.23 20.53
N THR A 82 -4.57 -15.00 20.66
CA THR A 82 -3.43 -14.98 19.75
C THR A 82 -3.78 -15.40 18.32
N GLU A 83 -4.89 -16.11 18.12
CA GLU A 83 -5.40 -16.54 16.80
C GLU A 83 -5.89 -15.38 15.92
N LEU A 84 -6.06 -14.19 16.51
CA LEU A 84 -6.42 -12.97 15.79
C LEU A 84 -5.19 -12.24 15.24
N GLN A 85 -3.99 -12.57 15.73
CA GLN A 85 -2.76 -11.86 15.38
C GLN A 85 -2.25 -12.24 13.98
N GLY A 86 -1.55 -11.31 13.31
CA GLY A 86 -0.96 -11.55 11.98
C GLY A 86 -1.96 -11.66 10.82
N ARG A 87 -3.19 -11.16 11.01
CA ARG A 87 -4.31 -11.30 10.06
C ARG A 87 -4.80 -9.98 9.49
N ALA A 88 -4.59 -8.87 10.20
CA ALA A 88 -5.21 -7.59 9.88
C ALA A 88 -4.57 -6.94 8.64
N ALA A 89 -3.24 -7.03 8.51
CA ALA A 89 -2.53 -6.50 7.36
C ALA A 89 -2.95 -7.19 6.06
N LEU A 90 -3.07 -8.53 6.08
CA LEU A 90 -3.56 -9.30 4.94
C LEU A 90 -5.00 -8.93 4.60
N ALA A 91 -5.89 -8.89 5.60
CA ALA A 91 -7.29 -8.52 5.39
C ALA A 91 -7.41 -7.12 4.75
N ASN A 92 -6.67 -6.15 5.25
CA ASN A 92 -6.65 -4.78 4.75
C ASN A 92 -6.12 -4.69 3.31
N ALA A 93 -4.98 -5.32 3.01
CA ALA A 93 -4.40 -5.34 1.66
C ALA A 93 -5.31 -6.06 0.64
N ARG A 94 -5.99 -7.13 1.05
CA ARG A 94 -6.96 -7.84 0.21
C ARG A 94 -8.15 -6.94 -0.16
N LEU A 95 -8.67 -6.15 0.78
CA LEU A 95 -9.74 -5.19 0.47
C LEU A 95 -9.24 -4.02 -0.39
N ALA A 96 -7.99 -3.59 -0.26
CA ALA A 96 -7.40 -2.63 -1.20
C ALA A 96 -7.35 -3.20 -2.63
N TYR A 97 -6.97 -4.48 -2.80
CA TYR A 97 -7.03 -5.13 -4.10
C TYR A 97 -8.47 -5.28 -4.63
N GLN A 98 -9.45 -5.52 -3.76
CA GLN A 98 -10.86 -5.52 -4.16
C GLN A 98 -11.28 -4.15 -4.74
N HIS A 99 -10.89 -3.06 -4.09
CA HIS A 99 -11.12 -1.70 -4.61
C HIS A 99 -10.45 -1.52 -5.97
N PHE A 100 -9.19 -1.95 -6.12
CA PHE A 100 -8.48 -1.93 -7.40
C PHE A 100 -9.24 -2.64 -8.52
N LEU A 101 -9.77 -3.84 -8.27
CA LEU A 101 -10.58 -4.57 -9.25
C LEU A 101 -11.86 -3.80 -9.63
N SER A 102 -12.48 -3.09 -8.68
CA SER A 102 -13.64 -2.24 -8.95
C SER A 102 -13.29 -1.10 -9.91
N VAL A 103 -12.13 -0.46 -9.70
CA VAL A 103 -11.63 0.63 -10.54
C VAL A 103 -11.26 0.12 -11.92
N LYS A 104 -10.52 -1.00 -12.00
CA LYS A 104 -10.14 -1.66 -13.26
C LYS A 104 -11.36 -1.99 -14.13
N ASN A 105 -12.51 -2.29 -13.52
CA ASN A 105 -13.74 -2.60 -14.24
C ASN A 105 -14.64 -1.37 -14.51
N SER A 106 -14.30 -0.21 -13.94
CA SER A 106 -15.10 1.02 -14.05
C SER A 106 -15.09 1.62 -15.46
N ALA A 107 -16.18 2.30 -15.82
CA ALA A 107 -16.27 3.07 -17.07
C ALA A 107 -15.22 4.20 -17.13
N ARG A 108 -14.91 4.82 -15.98
CA ARG A 108 -13.90 5.87 -15.85
C ARG A 108 -12.53 5.38 -16.29
N TRP A 109 -12.09 4.23 -15.77
CA TRP A 109 -10.83 3.62 -16.17
C TRP A 109 -10.84 3.21 -17.65
N LYS A 110 -11.87 2.49 -18.11
CA LYS A 110 -11.94 2.00 -19.51
C LYS A 110 -11.84 3.13 -20.55
N ASN A 111 -12.40 4.30 -20.25
CA ASN A 111 -12.27 5.49 -21.09
C ASN A 111 -10.82 6.01 -21.13
N LEU A 112 -10.09 6.01 -20.01
CA LEU A 112 -8.68 6.39 -19.96
C LEU A 112 -7.78 5.37 -20.66
N GLU A 113 -8.06 4.08 -20.47
CA GLU A 113 -7.38 2.98 -21.16
C GLU A 113 -7.51 3.09 -22.68
N SER A 114 -8.71 3.37 -23.20
CA SER A 114 -8.92 3.56 -24.65
C SER A 114 -8.14 4.75 -25.25
N LYS A 115 -7.64 5.65 -24.39
CA LYS A 115 -6.81 6.81 -24.76
C LYS A 115 -5.32 6.57 -24.51
N GLY A 116 -4.93 5.33 -24.21
CA GLY A 116 -3.54 4.91 -24.01
C GLY A 116 -3.03 5.06 -22.58
N GLY A 117 -3.92 5.20 -21.59
CA GLY A 117 -3.55 5.23 -20.18
C GLY A 117 -3.02 3.88 -19.68
N SER A 118 -2.12 3.91 -18.69
CA SER A 118 -1.66 2.71 -17.97
C SER A 118 -2.25 2.66 -16.57
N LEU A 119 -2.72 1.48 -16.13
CA LEU A 119 -3.39 1.34 -14.84
C LEU A 119 -2.39 1.53 -13.68
N GLN A 120 -2.78 2.25 -12.63
CA GLN A 120 -1.98 2.33 -11.40
C GLN A 120 -2.10 1.00 -10.63
N ARG A 121 -0.99 0.27 -10.54
CA ARG A 121 -0.94 -1.05 -9.90
C ARG A 121 -0.82 -0.92 -8.37
N PRO A 122 -1.52 -1.73 -7.58
CA PRO A 122 -1.22 -1.89 -6.16
C PRO A 122 0.20 -2.44 -6.00
N LEU A 123 0.95 -1.88 -5.05
CA LEU A 123 2.29 -2.33 -4.70
C LEU A 123 2.32 -2.65 -3.20
N TRP A 124 2.55 -3.91 -2.85
CA TRP A 124 2.70 -4.34 -1.47
C TRP A 124 4.06 -3.95 -0.94
N ALA A 125 4.08 -3.01 0.01
CA ALA A 125 5.28 -2.48 0.64
C ALA A 125 5.38 -2.91 2.10
N SER A 126 6.61 -2.88 2.62
CA SER A 126 6.87 -3.33 3.99
C SER A 126 6.40 -4.78 4.20
N THR A 127 6.73 -5.67 3.28
CA THR A 127 6.31 -7.08 3.27
C THR A 127 7.28 -8.02 4.01
N GLY A 128 8.32 -7.46 4.64
CA GLY A 128 9.16 -8.22 5.57
C GLY A 128 8.48 -8.42 6.91
N VAL A 129 8.25 -9.69 7.27
CA VAL A 129 7.67 -10.13 8.54
C VAL A 129 8.45 -9.58 9.74
N LYS A 130 7.71 -9.16 10.78
CA LYS A 130 8.26 -8.53 12.00
C LYS A 130 8.24 -9.45 13.21
N ASP A 131 7.25 -10.34 13.27
CA ASP A 131 7.12 -11.33 14.33
C ASP A 131 7.70 -12.67 13.84
N PRO A 132 8.74 -13.22 14.48
CA PRO A 132 9.34 -14.49 14.08
C PRO A 132 8.40 -15.69 14.25
N ALA A 133 7.25 -15.55 14.92
CA ALA A 133 6.23 -16.58 14.99
C ALA A 133 5.52 -16.81 13.64
N TYR A 134 5.62 -15.86 12.70
CA TYR A 134 4.98 -15.97 11.38
C TYR A 134 5.95 -16.49 10.31
N PRO A 135 5.46 -17.22 9.30
CA PRO A 135 6.27 -17.61 8.15
C PRO A 135 6.92 -16.38 7.51
N SER A 136 8.25 -16.40 7.28
CA SER A 136 9.00 -15.24 6.78
C SER A 136 8.59 -14.74 5.40
N ASP A 137 7.85 -15.57 4.66
CA ASP A 137 7.29 -15.36 3.32
C ASP A 137 5.80 -14.96 3.34
N LEU A 138 5.14 -14.90 4.52
CA LEU A 138 3.70 -14.72 4.70
C LEU A 138 3.10 -13.63 3.81
N TYR A 139 3.60 -12.40 3.92
CA TYR A 139 3.03 -11.25 3.18
C TYR A 139 3.32 -11.26 1.69
N VAL A 140 4.14 -12.20 1.20
CA VAL A 140 4.35 -12.39 -0.24
C VAL A 140 3.41 -13.48 -0.74
N THR A 141 3.42 -14.65 -0.11
CA THR A 141 2.65 -15.81 -0.55
C THR A 141 1.14 -15.61 -0.41
N GLU A 142 0.70 -14.83 0.59
CA GLU A 142 -0.72 -14.51 0.84
C GLU A 142 -1.24 -13.27 0.09
N LEU A 143 -0.40 -12.57 -0.68
CA LEU A 143 -0.74 -11.37 -1.45
C LEU A 143 -0.36 -11.48 -2.94
N VAL A 144 -0.53 -12.66 -3.52
CA VAL A 144 -0.30 -12.91 -4.95
C VAL A 144 -1.59 -12.65 -5.71
N ALA A 145 -1.57 -11.67 -6.62
CA ALA A 145 -2.68 -11.44 -7.55
C ALA A 145 -2.23 -10.76 -8.85
N PRO A 146 -3.00 -10.89 -9.95
CA PRO A 146 -2.73 -10.19 -11.20
C PRO A 146 -2.55 -8.67 -11.03
N ASP A 147 -1.70 -8.06 -11.85
CA ASP A 147 -1.50 -6.61 -11.89
C ASP A 147 -1.04 -5.98 -10.56
N THR A 148 -0.39 -6.75 -9.69
CA THR A 148 0.22 -6.25 -8.46
C THR A 148 1.74 -6.26 -8.54
N VAL A 149 2.37 -5.50 -7.64
CA VAL A 149 3.81 -5.50 -7.41
C VAL A 149 4.05 -5.80 -5.94
N ASN A 150 5.15 -6.46 -5.60
CA ASN A 150 5.61 -6.58 -4.20
C ASN A 150 7.04 -6.04 -4.12
N THR A 151 7.29 -5.06 -3.24
CA THR A 151 8.65 -4.57 -2.97
C THR A 151 9.19 -5.24 -1.72
N MET A 152 10.01 -6.25 -1.95
CA MET A 152 10.54 -7.11 -0.91
C MET A 152 11.89 -6.58 -0.40
N PRO A 153 12.14 -6.58 0.92
CA PRO A 153 13.51 -6.64 1.42
C PRO A 153 14.21 -7.88 0.87
N GLU A 154 15.54 -7.82 0.71
CA GLU A 154 16.33 -8.94 0.17
C GLU A 154 16.14 -10.23 0.99
N SER A 155 16.08 -10.13 2.32
CA SER A 155 15.85 -11.28 3.20
C SER A 155 14.49 -11.95 2.94
N THR A 156 13.45 -11.17 2.63
CA THR A 156 12.12 -11.70 2.28
C THR A 156 12.14 -12.37 0.91
N LEU A 157 12.85 -11.80 -0.07
CA LEU A 157 13.03 -12.41 -1.38
C LEU A 157 13.73 -13.79 -1.26
N ILE A 158 14.77 -13.87 -0.44
CA ILE A 158 15.49 -15.14 -0.16
C ILE A 158 14.55 -16.14 0.51
N ALA A 159 13.80 -15.72 1.54
CA ALA A 159 12.84 -16.58 2.24
C ALA A 159 11.77 -17.15 1.31
N VAL A 160 11.21 -16.34 0.42
CA VAL A 160 10.22 -16.77 -0.59
C VAL A 160 10.84 -17.80 -1.52
N ARG A 161 12.05 -17.54 -2.04
CA ARG A 161 12.77 -18.48 -2.90
C ARG A 161 13.01 -19.82 -2.22
N GLU A 162 13.39 -19.81 -0.95
CA GLU A 162 13.71 -21.02 -0.19
C GLU A 162 12.46 -21.80 0.25
N SER A 163 11.36 -21.09 0.55
CA SER A 163 10.09 -21.72 0.92
C SER A 163 9.52 -22.60 -0.21
N GLY A 164 9.63 -22.14 -1.47
CA GLY A 164 8.96 -22.76 -2.62
C GLY A 164 7.43 -22.72 -2.56
N ASN A 165 6.83 -22.00 -1.61
CA ASN A 165 5.39 -22.03 -1.33
C ASN A 165 4.59 -21.11 -2.28
N PHE A 166 4.40 -21.54 -3.52
CA PHE A 166 3.62 -20.80 -4.52
C PHE A 166 2.29 -21.49 -4.78
N MET A 167 1.22 -20.98 -4.18
CA MET A 167 -0.13 -21.54 -4.26
C MET A 167 -1.01 -20.91 -5.36
N GLY A 168 -0.48 -19.94 -6.11
CA GLY A 168 -1.23 -19.20 -7.12
C GLY A 168 -1.84 -17.90 -6.57
N GLU A 169 -2.94 -17.44 -7.16
CA GLU A 169 -3.68 -16.27 -6.67
C GLU A 169 -4.21 -16.53 -5.26
N SER A 170 -3.95 -15.60 -4.33
CA SER A 170 -4.20 -15.78 -2.89
C SER A 170 -4.96 -14.63 -2.24
N ILE A 171 -5.61 -13.78 -3.05
CA ILE A 171 -6.34 -12.60 -2.56
C ILE A 171 -7.85 -12.76 -2.74
N THR A 172 -8.32 -13.07 -3.94
CA THR A 172 -9.72 -12.87 -4.36
C THR A 172 -10.70 -13.72 -3.55
N GLN A 173 -10.32 -14.96 -3.19
CA GLN A 173 -11.16 -15.86 -2.40
C GLN A 173 -11.37 -15.40 -0.94
N HIS A 174 -10.67 -14.37 -0.48
CA HIS A 174 -10.65 -13.94 0.92
C HIS A 174 -11.31 -12.58 1.16
N PHE A 175 -11.99 -11.98 0.19
CA PHE A 175 -12.62 -10.67 0.39
C PHE A 175 -13.66 -10.66 1.51
N ASP A 176 -14.57 -11.64 1.53
CA ASP A 176 -15.64 -11.68 2.54
C ASP A 176 -15.10 -11.98 3.93
N SER A 177 -14.17 -12.93 4.05
CA SER A 177 -13.53 -13.24 5.33
C SER A 177 -12.67 -12.08 5.85
N SER A 178 -12.02 -11.33 4.95
CA SER A 178 -11.26 -10.12 5.32
C SER A 178 -12.17 -9.03 5.85
N ARG A 179 -13.32 -8.78 5.21
CA ARG A 179 -14.30 -7.79 5.66
C ARG A 179 -14.89 -8.18 7.01
N ALA A 180 -15.30 -9.44 7.17
CA ALA A 180 -15.83 -9.95 8.44
C ALA A 180 -14.80 -9.83 9.57
N PHE A 181 -13.53 -10.15 9.28
CA PHE A 181 -12.46 -10.03 10.26
C PHE A 181 -12.23 -8.58 10.70
N LEU A 182 -12.09 -7.63 9.76
CA LEU A 182 -11.91 -6.22 10.12
C LEU A 182 -13.13 -5.66 10.87
N SER A 183 -14.35 -6.07 10.53
CA SER A 183 -15.55 -5.73 11.30
C SER A 183 -15.47 -6.26 12.73
N SER A 184 -15.01 -7.49 12.92
CA SER A 184 -14.86 -8.07 14.26
C SER A 184 -13.80 -7.36 15.10
N LEU A 185 -12.74 -6.81 14.48
CA LEU A 185 -11.77 -5.97 15.18
C LEU A 185 -12.41 -4.66 15.65
N MET A 186 -13.25 -4.05 14.81
CA MET A 186 -14.01 -2.85 15.18
C MET A 186 -14.96 -3.13 16.36
N ASP A 187 -15.63 -4.29 16.39
CA ASP A 187 -16.47 -4.71 17.52
C ASP A 187 -15.65 -4.90 18.83
N MET A 188 -14.36 -5.19 18.71
CA MET A 188 -13.40 -5.27 19.82
C MET A 188 -12.78 -3.89 20.18
N GLY A 189 -13.21 -2.82 19.53
CA GLY A 189 -12.70 -1.46 19.75
C GLY A 189 -11.36 -1.17 19.06
N ILE A 190 -10.97 -1.97 18.07
CA ILE A 190 -9.78 -1.74 17.25
C ILE A 190 -10.22 -1.28 15.87
N ASP A 191 -10.15 0.04 15.63
CA ASP A 191 -10.47 0.63 14.33
C ASP A 191 -9.24 0.66 13.43
N ILE A 192 -9.36 0.04 12.24
CA ILE A 192 -8.29 0.00 11.24
C ILE A 192 -7.98 1.38 10.66
N GLU A 193 -8.96 2.28 10.56
CA GLU A 193 -8.74 3.63 10.06
C GLU A 193 -7.97 4.48 11.08
N GLU A 194 -8.29 4.36 12.37
CA GLU A 194 -7.53 5.00 13.45
C GLU A 194 -6.08 4.48 13.51
N VAL A 195 -5.89 3.17 13.34
CA VAL A 195 -4.56 2.56 13.19
C VAL A 195 -3.83 3.11 11.97
N ALA A 196 -4.50 3.24 10.83
CA ALA A 196 -3.90 3.77 9.62
C ALA A 196 -3.48 5.24 9.76
N ASP A 197 -4.29 6.08 10.38
CA ASP A 197 -3.97 7.48 10.67
C ASP A 197 -2.75 7.60 11.59
N LYS A 198 -2.68 6.77 12.63
CA LYS A 198 -1.49 6.69 13.50
C LYS A 198 -0.25 6.29 12.70
N LEU A 199 -0.36 5.25 11.87
CA LEU A 199 0.77 4.74 11.07
C LEU A 199 1.20 5.70 9.96
N GLU A 200 0.28 6.49 9.39
CA GLU A 200 0.58 7.56 8.42
C GLU A 200 1.44 8.63 9.10
N ASN A 201 1.02 9.12 10.26
CA ASN A 201 1.75 10.13 11.05
C ASN A 201 3.14 9.64 11.47
N GLU A 202 3.23 8.46 12.08
CA GLU A 202 4.52 7.86 12.43
C GLU A 202 5.37 7.55 11.20
N GLY A 203 4.72 7.22 10.08
CA GLY A 203 5.33 6.97 8.80
C GLY A 203 6.14 8.19 8.36
N ILE A 204 5.52 9.36 8.35
CA ILE A 204 6.15 10.63 7.98
C ILE A 204 7.39 10.91 8.84
N ASP A 205 7.27 10.79 10.16
CA ASP A 205 8.39 11.02 11.09
C ASP A 205 9.56 10.06 10.82
N LYS A 206 9.24 8.79 10.53
CA LYS A 206 10.22 7.76 10.16
C LYS A 206 10.89 8.02 8.81
N PHE A 207 10.35 8.90 7.96
CA PHE A 207 11.02 9.38 6.73
C PHE A 207 11.85 10.65 6.97
N ILE A 208 11.38 11.58 7.80
CA ILE A 208 12.08 12.85 8.08
C ILE A 208 13.42 12.59 8.79
N LYS A 209 13.44 11.73 9.80
CA LYS A 209 14.64 11.50 10.61
C LYS A 209 15.82 10.94 9.80
N PRO A 210 15.68 9.86 9.00
CA PRO A 210 16.77 9.39 8.14
C PRO A 210 17.20 10.42 7.08
N TRP A 211 16.27 11.25 6.60
CA TRP A 211 16.59 12.31 5.64
C TRP A 211 17.50 13.39 6.25
N LEU A 212 17.20 13.84 7.46
CA LEU A 212 18.07 14.78 8.18
C LEU A 212 19.44 14.16 8.48
N GLN A 213 19.48 12.88 8.89
CA GLN A 213 20.74 12.15 9.08
C GLN A 213 21.58 12.06 7.79
N LEU A 214 20.94 11.88 6.63
CA LEU A 214 21.61 11.90 5.34
C LEU A 214 22.18 13.30 5.03
N ILE A 215 21.42 14.36 5.27
CA ILE A 215 21.88 15.75 5.09
C ILE A 215 23.12 16.00 5.95
N ASP A 216 23.06 15.67 7.25
CA ASP A 216 24.19 15.85 8.18
C ASP A 216 25.44 15.11 7.71
N ALA A 217 25.28 13.86 7.22
CA ALA A 217 26.39 13.06 6.70
C ALA A 217 27.02 13.70 5.45
N VAL A 218 26.21 14.25 4.54
CA VAL A 218 26.70 14.95 3.35
C VAL A 218 27.40 16.25 3.72
N GLU A 219 26.85 17.03 4.65
CA GLU A 219 27.47 18.28 5.12
C GLU A 219 28.82 18.05 5.79
N LEU A 220 28.94 16.99 6.59
CA LEU A 220 30.19 16.60 7.22
C LEU A 220 31.29 16.30 6.18
N LEU A 221 30.92 15.66 5.07
CA LEU A 221 31.86 15.35 3.99
C LEU A 221 32.23 16.58 3.15
N ARG A 222 31.31 17.54 2.93
CA ARG A 222 31.60 18.77 2.17
C ARG A 222 32.56 19.72 2.87
N LYS A 223 32.68 19.63 4.20
CA LYS A 223 33.58 20.47 5.01
C LYS A 223 35.02 19.92 5.09
N LYS A 224 35.26 18.71 4.59
CA LYS A 224 36.60 18.09 4.46
C LYS A 224 37.16 18.36 3.07
#